data_AF-A0A1M5QP58-F1
#
_entry.id   AF-A0A1M5QP58-F1
#
_cell.length_a   1.000
_cell.length_b   1.000
_cell.length_c   1.000
_cell.angle_alpha   90.00
_cell.angle_beta   90.00
_cell.angle_gamma   90.00
#
_symmetry.space_group_name_H-M   'P 1'
#
loop_
_entity.id
_entity.type
_entity.pdbx_description
1 polymer ?
#
loop_
_entity_poly.entity_id
_entity_poly.type
_entity_poly.pdbx_seq_one_letter_code
_entity_poly.pdbx_strand_id
1 'polypeptide(L)'
;MRTLPVLAVLWLLPLTAACDLGGCDQFAVSLASDRGGAASPVAAAEAYAGPGDVPSTGWRVVDEDATGVELSAGDVTLHAVQGPDSTWQVDSGRRC
;
A
#
# COMPACT_ATOMS: atom_id res chain seq x y z
N MET A 1 54.97 31.86 4.57
CA MET A 1 55.04 30.43 4.18
C MET A 1 53.63 29.86 4.32
N ARG A 2 53.06 29.35 3.20
CA ARG A 2 52.03 28.26 3.01
C ARG A 2 51.03 28.02 4.17
N THR A 3 49.69 28.03 4.03
CA THR A 3 48.82 27.35 3.04
C THR A 3 47.34 27.81 3.24
N LEU A 4 46.53 27.86 2.17
CA LEU A 4 45.06 28.09 2.17
C LEU A 4 44.27 26.74 2.32
N PRO A 5 42.93 26.67 2.14
CA PRO A 5 41.92 26.45 3.20
C PRO A 5 41.18 25.10 3.05
N VAL A 6 40.38 24.66 4.02
CA VAL A 6 39.42 23.57 3.80
C VAL A 6 38.00 24.07 4.10
N LEU A 7 37.32 24.39 3.01
CA LEU A 7 35.87 24.46 2.89
C LEU A 7 35.29 23.07 3.20
N ALA A 8 34.39 22.99 4.18
CA ALA A 8 33.42 21.90 4.28
C ALA A 8 32.06 22.53 4.56
N VAL A 9 31.48 23.01 3.47
CA VAL A 9 30.13 23.52 3.38
C VAL A 9 29.19 22.31 3.44
N LEU A 10 28.63 22.03 4.61
CA LEU A 10 27.54 21.08 4.79
C LEU A 10 26.23 21.87 4.79
N TRP A 11 25.71 22.13 3.60
CA TRP A 11 24.33 22.57 3.44
C TRP A 11 23.41 21.47 3.96
N LEU A 12 22.57 21.82 4.92
CA LEU A 12 21.37 21.07 5.29
C LEU A 12 20.54 20.90 4.03
N LEU A 13 20.54 19.68 3.47
CA LEU A 13 19.57 19.29 2.46
C LEU A 13 18.19 19.44 3.09
N PRO A 14 17.27 20.24 2.51
CA PRO A 14 15.88 20.13 2.88
C PRO A 14 15.45 18.71 2.48
N LEU A 15 14.99 17.93 3.46
CA LEU A 15 14.28 16.69 3.21
C LEU A 15 12.91 17.06 2.60
N THR A 16 12.92 17.52 1.35
CA THR A 16 11.70 17.62 0.55
C THR A 16 11.25 16.20 0.30
N ALA A 17 10.25 15.76 1.07
CA ALA A 17 9.40 14.64 0.69
C ALA A 17 8.74 15.00 -0.64
N ALA A 18 9.44 14.71 -1.73
CA ALA A 18 8.85 14.72 -3.05
C ALA A 18 8.00 13.45 -3.16
N CYS A 19 6.70 13.58 -2.94
CA CYS A 19 5.73 12.58 -3.39
C CYS A 19 4.47 13.31 -3.85
N ASP A 20 4.59 14.12 -4.90
CA ASP A 20 3.43 14.48 -5.73
C ASP A 20 3.88 15.00 -7.09
N LEU A 21 4.15 14.07 -8.02
CA LEU A 21 4.34 14.41 -9.45
C LEU A 21 3.59 13.40 -10.34
N GLY A 22 2.37 13.06 -9.94
CA GLY A 22 1.49 12.06 -10.55
C GLY A 22 0.79 11.27 -9.47
N GLY A 23 -0.11 11.94 -8.73
CA GLY A 23 -0.61 11.49 -7.44
C GLY A 23 -1.35 10.16 -7.52
N CYS A 24 -0.80 9.14 -6.86
CA CYS A 24 -1.56 7.94 -6.54
C CYS A 24 -2.43 8.21 -5.31
N ASP A 25 -3.73 7.94 -5.38
CA ASP A 25 -4.60 8.00 -4.21
C ASP A 25 -4.35 6.80 -3.29
N GLN A 26 -4.19 7.01 -1.98
CA GLN A 26 -3.90 5.93 -1.01
C GLN A 26 -4.89 5.97 0.15
N PHE A 27 -5.25 4.80 0.68
CA PHE A 27 -6.13 4.69 1.84
C PHE A 27 -5.73 3.54 2.77
N ALA A 28 -6.17 3.63 4.02
CA ALA A 28 -6.11 2.56 5.00
C ALA A 28 -7.44 2.49 5.76
N VAL A 29 -7.89 1.28 6.09
CA VAL A 29 -9.12 1.02 6.83
C VAL A 29 -8.80 0.33 8.15
N SER A 30 -9.57 0.66 9.19
CA SER A 30 -9.51 -0.09 10.45
C SER A 30 -10.17 -1.44 10.25
N LEU A 31 -9.42 -2.51 10.52
CA LEU A 31 -9.92 -3.88 10.42
C LEU A 31 -11.01 -4.12 11.46
N ALA A 32 -12.14 -4.68 11.02
CA ALA A 32 -13.17 -5.14 11.94
C ALA A 32 -12.69 -6.45 12.57
N SER A 33 -12.30 -6.39 13.84
CA SER A 33 -11.64 -7.49 14.56
C SER A 33 -12.49 -8.76 14.74
N ASP A 34 -13.79 -8.75 14.42
CA ASP A 34 -14.73 -9.75 14.97
C ASP A 34 -15.77 -10.33 14.00
N ARG A 35 -15.74 -10.04 12.68
CA ARG A 35 -16.72 -10.65 11.76
C ARG A 35 -16.14 -10.98 10.40
N GLY A 36 -15.87 -12.28 10.22
CA GLY A 36 -15.88 -12.99 8.94
C GLY A 36 -15.24 -12.24 7.77
N GLY A 37 -13.97 -12.54 7.50
CA GLY A 37 -13.33 -12.18 6.25
C GLY A 37 -13.64 -13.16 5.12
N ALA A 38 -12.99 -12.96 3.99
CA ALA A 38 -13.08 -13.85 2.85
C ALA A 38 -12.19 -15.10 3.03
N ALA A 39 -12.50 -16.16 2.28
CA ALA A 39 -11.73 -17.40 2.32
C ALA A 39 -10.35 -17.32 1.64
N SER A 40 -10.09 -16.25 0.89
CA SER A 40 -8.84 -16.03 0.16
C SER A 40 -8.58 -14.52 0.00
N PRO A 41 -7.33 -14.09 -0.25
CA PRO A 41 -7.01 -12.68 -0.48
C PRO A 41 -7.71 -12.12 -1.73
N VAL A 42 -7.86 -12.92 -2.79
CA VAL A 42 -8.61 -12.53 -3.99
C VAL A 42 -10.09 -12.30 -3.67
N ALA A 43 -10.71 -13.20 -2.92
CA ALA A 43 -12.11 -13.04 -2.51
C ALA A 43 -12.27 -11.83 -1.57
N ALA A 44 -11.25 -11.47 -0.78
CA ALA A 44 -11.25 -10.26 0.03
C ALA A 44 -11.21 -9.00 -0.84
N ALA A 45 -10.39 -8.98 -1.89
CA ALA A 45 -10.33 -7.89 -2.85
C ALA A 45 -11.64 -7.73 -3.63
N GLU A 46 -12.24 -8.84 -4.08
CA GLU A 46 -13.55 -8.85 -4.74
C GLU A 46 -14.69 -8.40 -3.81
N ALA A 47 -14.65 -8.80 -2.53
CA ALA A 47 -15.62 -8.35 -1.53
C ALA A 47 -15.43 -6.88 -1.12
N TYR A 48 -14.19 -6.39 -1.15
CA TYR A 48 -13.87 -4.99 -0.92
C TYR A 48 -14.34 -4.10 -2.08
N ALA A 49 -14.38 -4.64 -3.30
CA ALA A 49 -14.89 -3.95 -4.47
C ALA A 49 -16.40 -3.68 -4.34
N GLY A 50 -16.74 -2.55 -3.72
CA GLY A 50 -18.10 -2.02 -3.65
C GLY A 50 -18.55 -1.35 -4.96
N PRO A 51 -19.77 -0.78 -4.99
CA PRO A 51 -20.20 0.07 -6.10
C PRO A 51 -19.34 1.35 -6.15
N GLY A 52 -18.31 1.36 -7.00
CA GLY A 52 -17.35 2.45 -7.11
C GLY A 52 -16.23 2.18 -8.12
N ASP A 53 -15.10 2.86 -7.96
CA ASP A 53 -13.95 2.85 -8.88
C ASP A 53 -12.93 1.73 -8.61
N VAL A 54 -13.25 0.79 -7.72
CA VAL A 54 -12.40 -0.37 -7.43
C VAL A 54 -12.82 -1.53 -8.33
N PRO A 55 -11.89 -2.18 -9.07
CA PRO A 55 -12.24 -3.31 -9.93
C PRO A 55 -12.92 -4.45 -9.16
N SER A 56 -14.06 -4.94 -9.67
CA SER A 56 -14.79 -6.06 -9.08
C SER A 56 -14.16 -7.43 -9.37
N THR A 57 -13.26 -7.52 -10.35
CA THR A 57 -12.58 -8.74 -10.79
C THR A 57 -11.20 -8.41 -11.36
N GLY A 58 -10.42 -9.44 -11.72
CA GLY A 58 -9.09 -9.28 -12.33
C GLY A 58 -7.95 -9.12 -11.34
N TRP A 59 -8.23 -9.37 -10.05
CA TRP A 59 -7.24 -9.36 -8.99
C TRP A 59 -6.25 -10.50 -9.13
N ARG A 60 -4.97 -10.18 -8.94
CA ARG A 60 -3.87 -11.13 -8.90
C ARG A 60 -2.92 -10.78 -7.78
N VAL A 61 -2.39 -11.78 -7.10
CA VAL A 61 -1.32 -11.60 -6.12
C VAL A 61 -0.08 -11.12 -6.85
N VAL A 62 0.52 -10.04 -6.37
CA VAL A 62 1.76 -9.47 -6.92
C VAL A 62 2.91 -9.53 -5.92
N ASP A 63 2.61 -9.57 -4.62
CA ASP A 63 3.57 -9.77 -3.54
C ASP A 63 2.90 -10.46 -2.34
N GLU A 64 3.67 -11.20 -1.55
CA GLU A 64 3.21 -11.88 -0.33
C GLU A 64 4.35 -11.94 0.70
N ASP A 65 4.07 -11.51 1.92
CA ASP A 65 5.01 -11.52 3.02
C ASP A 65 4.34 -11.85 4.38
N ALA A 66 5.10 -11.72 5.47
CA ALA A 66 4.60 -12.02 6.82
C ALA A 66 3.51 -11.05 7.31
N THR A 67 3.31 -9.92 6.63
CA THR A 67 2.36 -8.87 6.97
C THR A 67 1.08 -8.94 6.14
N GLY A 68 1.09 -9.62 5.00
CA GLY A 68 -0.09 -9.82 4.15
C GLY A 68 0.24 -10.12 2.70
N VAL A 69 -0.72 -9.79 1.84
CA VAL A 69 -0.69 -10.06 0.40
C VAL A 69 -1.05 -8.78 -0.35
N GLU A 70 -0.20 -8.35 -1.27
CA GLU A 70 -0.55 -7.30 -2.22
C GLU A 70 -1.25 -7.91 -3.44
N LEU A 71 -2.41 -7.34 -3.80
CA LEU A 71 -3.19 -7.68 -4.99
C LEU A 71 -3.27 -6.49 -5.93
N SER A 72 -3.23 -6.74 -7.24
CA SER A 72 -3.43 -5.70 -8.25
C SER A 72 -4.55 -6.05 -9.22
N ALA A 73 -5.30 -5.03 -9.62
CA ALA A 73 -6.23 -5.05 -10.76
C ALA A 73 -6.18 -3.69 -11.45
N GLY A 74 -5.75 -3.66 -12.71
CA GLY A 74 -5.55 -2.41 -13.45
C GLY A 74 -4.57 -1.48 -12.75
N ASP A 75 -5.05 -0.29 -12.42
CA ASP A 75 -4.36 0.82 -11.78
C ASP A 75 -4.46 0.74 -10.23
N VAL A 76 -5.26 -0.17 -9.69
CA VAL A 76 -5.46 -0.34 -8.24
C VAL A 76 -4.58 -1.45 -7.67
N THR A 77 -4.00 -1.19 -6.50
CA THR A 77 -3.33 -2.18 -5.62
C THR A 77 -4.01 -2.21 -4.26
N LEU A 78 -4.26 -3.38 -3.70
CA LEU A 78 -4.81 -3.58 -2.35
C LEU A 78 -3.85 -4.42 -1.52
N HIS A 79 -3.73 -4.12 -0.22
CA HIS A 79 -3.10 -4.99 0.76
C HIS A 79 -4.20 -5.74 1.50
N ALA A 80 -4.07 -7.06 1.56
CA ALA A 80 -4.96 -7.93 2.32
C ALA A 80 -4.18 -8.66 3.40
N VAL A 81 -4.75 -8.71 4.60
CA VAL A 81 -4.16 -9.40 5.74
C VAL A 81 -5.01 -10.58 6.16
N GLN A 82 -4.37 -11.61 6.69
CA GLN A 82 -5.06 -12.76 7.28
C GLN A 82 -5.27 -12.54 8.78
N GLY A 83 -6.51 -12.63 9.22
CA GLY A 83 -6.89 -12.60 10.62
C GLY A 83 -6.56 -13.91 11.36
N PRO A 84 -6.64 -13.90 12.71
CA PRO A 84 -6.40 -15.09 13.52
C PRO A 84 -7.44 -16.21 13.29
N ASP A 85 -8.60 -15.87 12.71
CA ASP A 85 -9.64 -16.81 12.29
C ASP A 85 -9.36 -17.43 10.90
N SER A 86 -8.16 -17.22 10.35
CA SER A 86 -7.73 -17.65 9.01
C SER A 86 -8.52 -17.03 7.86
N THR A 87 -9.29 -15.97 8.10
CA THR A 87 -10.01 -15.22 7.06
C THR A 87 -9.24 -14.00 6.60
N TRP A 88 -9.55 -13.50 5.40
CA TRP A 88 -8.83 -12.41 4.75
C TRP A 88 -9.65 -11.12 4.69
N GLN A 89 -8.99 -9.98 4.92
CA GLN A 89 -9.59 -8.65 4.85
C GLN A 89 -8.61 -7.67 4.20
N VAL A 90 -9.13 -6.69 3.47
CA VAL A 90 -8.35 -5.56 2.95
C VAL A 90 -8.14 -4.53 4.07
N ASP A 91 -6.90 -4.15 4.35
CA ASP A 91 -6.57 -3.11 5.34
C ASP A 91 -6.07 -1.81 4.69
N SER A 92 -5.54 -1.86 3.46
CA SER A 92 -5.05 -0.68 2.77
C SER A 92 -5.05 -0.84 1.25
N GLY A 93 -4.85 0.26 0.53
CA GLY A 93 -4.78 0.23 -0.92
C GLY A 93 -4.31 1.55 -1.53
N ARG A 94 -3.98 1.49 -2.82
CA ARG A 94 -3.56 2.63 -3.63
C ARG A 94 -4.08 2.54 -5.06
N ARG A 95 -4.26 3.68 -5.70
CA ARG A 95 -4.65 3.82 -7.10
C ARG A 95 -3.64 4.67 -7.86
N CYS A 96 -2.89 3.99 -8.72
CA CYS A 96 -2.14 4.46 -9.89
C CYS A 96 -3.03 4.94 -11.04
#